data_AF-A0A1Y3N6V9-F1
#
_entry.id   AF-A0A1Y3N6V9-F1
#
_cell.length_a   1.000
_cell.length_b   1.000
_cell.length_c   1.000
_cell.angle_alpha   90.00
_cell.angle_beta   90.00
_cell.angle_gamma   90.00
#
_symmetry.space_group_name_H-M   'P 1'
#
loop_
_entity.id
_entity.type
_entity.pdbx_description
1 polymer ?
#
loop_
_entity_poly.entity_id
_entity_poly.type
_entity_poly.pdbx_seq_one_letter_code
_entity_poly.pdbx_strand_id
1 'polypeptide(L)'
;MFFMRFVGEKRKIIIEILKHDSLVELKQYIIENNISLKGYNTRDFDLILTSIANNVSPDVMRYIIKQCQYTTFNYTINNSSVSVLERTPIFSAISKNNFPIAKLLIENGADVNYSNGDILYCLYYLDLIETGNLKFILNNGLKLDIVLEFISFLIKDSPFTIQNIPDLLKVILSHYIYSNSLILMFLLNYKNQIPLSTKTIQEEIENEANRIIKDKFYQEAVYYEFEEGIELLLGSDVRDKTEVFNKIKEYKKQGTYTEEEYEEEEEEEVREEEVIEGEEGEENRNIGIENNNENNNHDS
;
A
#
# COMPACT_ATOMS: atom_id res chain seq x y z
N MET A 1 23.03 6.15 30.83
CA MET A 1 22.35 7.47 30.74
C MET A 1 23.16 8.52 29.98
N PHE A 2 24.47 8.71 30.26
CA PHE A 2 25.30 9.74 29.59
C PHE A 2 25.49 9.52 28.07
N PHE A 3 25.71 8.27 27.64
CA PHE A 3 25.90 7.92 26.21
C PHE A 3 24.65 8.19 25.36
N MET A 4 23.46 7.85 25.86
CA MET A 4 22.19 8.12 25.18
C MET A 4 21.91 9.63 25.02
N ARG A 5 22.31 10.46 26.00
CA ARG A 5 22.18 11.92 25.91
C ARG A 5 23.04 12.50 24.77
N PHE A 6 24.25 11.97 24.57
CA PHE A 6 25.17 12.46 23.53
C PHE A 6 24.74 12.03 22.11
N VAL A 7 24.24 10.79 21.96
CA VAL A 7 23.63 10.33 20.70
C VAL A 7 22.43 11.22 20.34
N GLY A 8 21.59 11.57 21.33
CA GLY A 8 20.45 12.47 21.14
C GLY A 8 20.84 13.85 20.63
N GLU A 9 21.86 14.50 21.21
CA GLU A 9 22.30 15.83 20.77
C GLU A 9 22.86 15.82 19.34
N LYS A 10 23.67 14.81 18.99
CA LYS A 10 24.17 14.67 17.62
C LYS A 10 23.06 14.39 16.60
N ARG A 11 22.04 13.60 16.97
CA ARG A 11 20.85 13.40 16.12
C ARG A 11 20.11 14.71 15.87
N LYS A 12 19.91 15.54 16.90
CA LYS A 12 19.25 16.84 16.73
C LYS A 12 19.99 17.71 15.73
N ILE A 13 21.31 17.80 15.82
CA ILE A 13 22.12 18.57 14.86
C ILE A 13 21.98 17.99 13.45
N ILE A 14 22.06 16.67 13.29
CA ILE A 14 21.84 16.03 11.99
C ILE A 14 20.46 16.39 11.45
N ILE A 15 19.40 16.32 12.27
CA ILE A 15 18.03 16.69 11.87
C ILE A 15 17.96 18.14 11.41
N GLU A 16 18.57 19.09 12.14
CA GLU A 16 18.61 20.49 11.71
C GLU A 16 19.31 20.67 10.37
N ILE A 17 20.41 19.97 10.13
CA ILE A 17 21.09 19.99 8.82
C ILE A 17 20.18 19.42 7.71
N LEU A 18 19.44 18.35 8.00
CA LEU A 18 18.50 17.74 7.04
C LEU A 18 17.34 18.70 6.71
N LYS A 19 16.85 19.49 7.67
CA LYS A 19 15.83 20.54 7.41
C LYS A 19 16.31 21.61 6.44
N HIS A 20 17.61 21.89 6.42
CA HIS A 20 18.23 22.82 5.48
C HIS A 20 18.62 22.18 4.14
N ASP A 21 18.45 20.86 3.98
CA ASP A 21 18.80 20.08 2.78
C ASP A 21 20.24 20.34 2.27
N SER A 22 21.18 20.54 3.21
CA SER A 22 22.55 20.93 2.90
C SER A 22 23.51 19.72 2.92
N LEU A 23 23.78 19.15 1.74
CA LEU A 23 24.75 18.05 1.61
C LEU A 23 26.16 18.46 2.05
N VAL A 24 26.54 19.72 1.81
CA VAL A 24 27.86 20.25 2.18
C VAL A 24 28.01 20.29 3.69
N GLU A 25 27.02 20.86 4.39
CA GLU A 25 27.02 20.95 5.84
C GLU A 25 26.96 19.56 6.49
N LEU A 26 26.15 18.64 5.93
CA LEU A 26 26.07 17.27 6.42
C LEU A 26 27.43 16.57 6.34
N LYS A 27 28.12 16.66 5.20
CA LYS A 27 29.45 16.09 5.01
C LYS A 27 30.46 16.71 5.98
N GLN A 28 30.46 18.03 6.11
CA GLN A 28 31.38 18.76 6.98
C GLN A 28 31.19 18.32 8.44
N TYR A 29 29.95 18.33 8.92
CA TYR A 29 29.62 17.95 10.29
C TYR A 29 30.04 16.51 10.61
N ILE A 30 29.82 15.59 9.67
CA ILE A 30 30.20 14.18 9.83
C ILE A 30 31.72 14.02 9.97
N ILE A 31 32.50 14.71 9.13
CA ILE A 31 33.96 14.65 9.13
C ILE A 31 34.53 15.24 10.42
N GLU A 32 34.11 16.47 10.77
CA GLU A 32 34.62 17.18 11.96
C GLU A 32 34.35 16.44 13.27
N ASN A 33 33.23 15.71 13.33
CA ASN A 33 32.78 15.03 14.54
C ASN A 33 33.04 13.52 14.53
N ASN A 34 33.77 13.02 13.52
CA ASN A 34 34.09 11.60 13.29
C ASN A 34 32.84 10.70 13.44
N ILE A 35 31.76 11.04 12.75
CA ILE A 35 30.46 10.39 12.86
C ILE A 35 30.37 9.21 11.88
N SER A 36 29.98 8.03 12.39
CA SER A 36 29.52 6.92 11.56
C SER A 36 28.00 6.87 11.55
N LEU A 37 27.35 7.32 10.46
CA LEU A 37 25.89 7.43 10.38
C LEU A 37 25.16 6.10 10.62
N LYS A 38 25.76 4.97 10.20
CA LYS A 38 25.22 3.63 10.47
C LYS A 38 24.93 3.39 11.95
N GLY A 39 25.76 3.92 12.85
CA GLY A 39 25.59 3.76 14.29
C GLY A 39 24.48 4.64 14.91
N TYR A 40 23.83 5.49 14.13
CA TYR A 40 22.78 6.39 14.62
C TYR A 40 21.37 5.87 14.39
N ASN A 41 21.17 4.87 13.53
CA ASN A 41 19.88 4.19 13.44
C ASN A 41 19.66 3.32 14.69
N THR A 42 18.48 3.42 15.27
CA THR A 42 18.02 2.61 16.41
C THR A 42 16.57 2.19 16.18
N ARG A 43 16.03 1.37 17.08
CA ARG A 43 14.62 0.94 17.03
C ARG A 43 13.62 2.11 16.96
N ASP A 44 13.96 3.23 17.59
CA ASP A 44 13.15 4.44 17.71
C ASP A 44 13.62 5.59 16.80
N PHE A 45 14.63 5.39 15.95
CA PHE A 45 15.13 6.45 15.08
C PHE A 45 15.74 5.88 13.81
N ASP A 46 15.29 6.38 12.67
CA ASP A 46 15.81 6.00 11.36
C ASP A 46 16.10 7.22 10.50
N LEU A 47 17.33 7.26 9.99
CA LEU A 47 17.81 8.38 9.19
C LEU A 47 17.09 8.50 7.85
N ILE A 48 16.70 7.40 7.19
CA ILE A 48 15.92 7.45 5.95
C ILE A 48 14.55 8.05 6.22
N LEU A 49 13.79 7.51 7.20
CA LEU A 49 12.47 8.02 7.53
C LEU A 49 12.53 9.50 7.96
N THR A 50 13.54 9.86 8.76
CA THR A 50 13.78 11.26 9.16
C THR A 50 14.07 12.14 7.96
N SER A 51 14.84 11.66 6.98
CA SER A 51 15.16 12.39 5.76
C SER A 51 13.93 12.60 4.88
N ILE A 52 13.09 11.57 4.73
CA ILE A 52 11.81 11.67 4.01
C ILE A 52 10.87 12.66 4.71
N ALA A 53 10.79 12.60 6.05
CA ALA A 53 9.98 13.51 6.84
C ALA A 53 10.38 14.98 6.59
N ASN A 54 11.68 15.27 6.48
CA ASN A 54 12.23 16.60 6.21
C ASN A 54 12.34 16.95 4.70
N ASN A 55 11.81 16.11 3.81
CA ASN A 55 11.77 16.36 2.37
C ASN A 55 13.13 16.68 1.72
N VAL A 56 14.18 15.94 2.12
CA VAL A 56 15.53 16.15 1.57
C VAL A 56 15.60 15.84 0.07
N SER A 57 16.58 16.45 -0.60
CA SER A 57 16.92 16.18 -2.00
C SER A 57 17.39 14.74 -2.23
N PRO A 58 17.24 14.22 -3.46
CA PRO A 58 17.80 12.93 -3.84
C PRO A 58 19.32 12.81 -3.62
N ASP A 59 20.06 13.92 -3.67
CA ASP A 59 21.51 13.93 -3.43
C ASP A 59 21.87 13.69 -1.96
N VAL A 60 21.16 14.35 -1.05
CA VAL A 60 21.28 14.12 0.40
C VAL A 60 20.85 12.68 0.72
N MET A 61 19.72 12.22 0.19
CA MET A 61 19.25 10.85 0.39
C MET A 61 20.26 9.81 -0.10
N ARG A 62 20.80 9.95 -1.32
CA ARG A 62 21.84 9.05 -1.86
C ARG A 62 23.05 8.98 -0.95
N TYR A 63 23.48 10.12 -0.41
CA TYR A 63 24.60 10.16 0.52
C TYR A 63 24.28 9.40 1.81
N ILE A 64 23.10 9.61 2.40
CA ILE A 64 22.66 8.93 3.62
C ILE A 64 22.58 7.41 3.41
N ILE A 65 21.94 6.95 2.33
CA ILE A 65 21.84 5.53 1.97
C ILE A 65 23.25 4.90 1.93
N LYS A 66 24.19 5.56 1.24
CA LYS A 66 25.58 5.10 1.11
C LYS A 66 26.30 5.02 2.45
N GLN A 67 26.13 6.00 3.34
CA GLN A 67 26.82 6.06 4.63
C GLN A 67 26.23 5.10 5.66
N CYS A 68 24.92 4.88 5.65
CA CYS A 68 24.24 4.00 6.61
C CYS A 68 24.37 2.52 6.27
N GLN A 69 24.64 2.17 5.00
CA GLN A 69 24.79 0.78 4.54
C GLN A 69 23.59 -0.10 4.92
N TYR A 70 22.38 0.37 4.60
CA TYR A 70 21.15 -0.38 4.77
C TYR A 70 21.24 -1.73 4.04
N THR A 71 20.81 -2.80 4.71
CA THR A 71 20.78 -4.15 4.13
C THR A 71 19.50 -4.42 3.34
N THR A 72 18.44 -3.69 3.64
CA THR A 72 17.13 -3.74 3.00
C THR A 72 16.39 -2.42 3.21
N PHE A 73 15.43 -2.13 2.33
CA PHE A 73 14.46 -1.02 2.47
C PHE A 73 13.04 -1.52 2.78
N ASN A 74 12.90 -2.84 2.91
CA ASN A 74 11.66 -3.56 3.14
C ASN A 74 11.56 -3.85 4.64
N TYR A 75 11.29 -2.81 5.42
CA TYR A 75 11.16 -2.89 6.87
C TYR A 75 10.08 -1.93 7.35
N THR A 76 9.47 -2.25 8.49
CA THR A 76 8.60 -1.33 9.23
C THR A 76 9.32 -0.80 10.46
N ILE A 77 9.02 0.45 10.82
CA ILE A 77 9.43 1.00 12.12
C ILE A 77 8.18 1.39 12.87
N ASN A 78 7.96 0.71 13.98
CA ASN A 78 6.95 1.07 14.96
C ASN A 78 7.55 2.13 15.89
N ASN A 79 7.31 3.41 15.57
CA ASN A 79 7.71 4.53 16.41
C ASN A 79 6.46 5.33 16.78
N SER A 80 6.04 5.20 18.04
CA SER A 80 4.94 5.95 18.64
C SER A 80 5.09 7.48 18.53
N SER A 81 6.31 7.97 18.28
CA SER A 81 6.61 9.40 18.10
C SER A 81 6.42 9.90 16.66
N VAL A 82 6.34 9.00 15.67
CA VAL A 82 6.37 9.36 14.23
C VAL A 82 5.03 9.17 13.54
N SER A 83 4.14 8.31 14.04
CA SER A 83 2.73 8.12 13.65
C SER A 83 2.35 6.70 14.09
N VAL A 84 1.08 6.47 14.44
CA VAL A 84 0.57 5.15 14.90
C VAL A 84 0.74 4.06 13.83
N LEU A 85 0.99 4.43 12.57
CA LEU A 85 1.18 3.47 11.51
C LEU A 85 2.64 3.07 11.34
N GLU A 86 2.83 1.78 11.13
CA GLU A 86 4.08 1.17 10.70
C GLU A 86 4.45 1.69 9.30
N ARG A 87 5.26 2.75 9.25
CA ARG A 87 5.64 3.34 7.96
C ARG A 87 6.88 2.67 7.41
N THR A 88 6.74 2.04 6.25
CA THR A 88 7.87 1.64 5.43
C THR A 88 8.53 2.88 4.81
N PRO A 89 9.83 2.82 4.43
CA PRO A 89 10.46 3.89 3.67
C PRO A 89 9.70 4.23 2.38
N ILE A 90 9.24 3.21 1.66
CA ILE A 90 8.54 3.39 0.38
C ILE A 90 7.17 4.04 0.58
N PHE A 91 6.39 3.58 1.56
CA PHE A 91 5.13 4.20 1.94
C PHE A 91 5.32 5.67 2.29
N SER A 92 6.31 5.99 3.13
CA SER A 92 6.59 7.36 3.58
C SER A 92 6.92 8.32 2.43
N ALA A 93 7.66 7.85 1.42
CA ALA A 93 7.99 8.66 0.25
C ALA A 93 6.77 8.87 -0.66
N ILE A 94 6.00 7.80 -0.88
CA ILE A 94 4.81 7.82 -1.76
C ILE A 94 3.67 8.62 -1.15
N SER A 95 3.39 8.48 0.15
CA SER A 95 2.33 9.23 0.86
C SER A 95 2.61 10.73 0.90
N LYS A 96 3.85 11.16 0.64
CA LYS A 96 4.25 12.56 0.50
C LYS A 96 4.37 13.02 -0.95
N ASN A 97 3.95 12.18 -1.92
CA ASN A 97 4.14 12.39 -3.35
C ASN A 97 5.61 12.69 -3.75
N ASN A 98 6.59 12.25 -2.93
CA ASN A 98 8.00 12.46 -3.22
C ASN A 98 8.51 11.34 -4.15
N PHE A 99 8.05 11.37 -5.40
CA PHE A 99 8.40 10.39 -6.43
C PHE A 99 9.90 10.28 -6.71
N PRO A 100 10.70 11.36 -6.68
CA PRO A 100 12.16 11.24 -6.82
C PRO A 100 12.79 10.35 -5.74
N ILE A 101 12.36 10.49 -4.48
CA ILE A 101 12.86 9.66 -3.39
C ILE A 101 12.25 8.25 -3.45
N ALA A 102 10.95 8.11 -3.75
CA ALA A 102 10.33 6.81 -3.92
C ALA A 102 11.02 5.98 -5.01
N LYS A 103 11.31 6.59 -6.17
CA LYS A 103 12.05 5.97 -7.26
C LYS A 103 13.46 5.56 -6.81
N LEU A 104 14.17 6.44 -6.09
CA LEU A 104 15.49 6.13 -5.56
C LEU A 104 15.46 4.91 -4.61
N LEU A 105 14.44 4.82 -3.75
CA LEU A 105 14.25 3.67 -2.87
C LEU A 105 14.00 2.37 -3.66
N ILE A 106 13.13 2.42 -4.67
CA ILE A 106 12.85 1.29 -5.58
C ILE A 106 14.12 0.85 -6.31
N GLU A 107 14.90 1.79 -6.84
CA GLU A 107 16.20 1.54 -7.49
C GLU A 107 17.21 0.87 -6.55
N ASN A 108 17.04 1.04 -5.23
CA ASN A 108 17.86 0.39 -4.19
C ASN A 108 17.19 -0.87 -3.59
N GLY A 109 16.11 -1.37 -4.19
CA GLY A 109 15.47 -2.64 -3.82
C GLY A 109 14.30 -2.53 -2.84
N ALA A 110 13.75 -1.33 -2.62
CA ALA A 110 12.46 -1.20 -1.94
C ALA A 110 11.34 -1.83 -2.79
N ASP A 111 10.58 -2.72 -2.19
CA ASP A 111 9.46 -3.43 -2.80
C ASP A 111 8.15 -2.70 -2.49
N VAL A 112 7.46 -2.25 -3.54
CA VAL A 112 6.13 -1.62 -3.44
C VAL A 112 5.07 -2.60 -2.91
N ASN A 113 5.31 -3.91 -3.02
CA ASN A 113 4.43 -4.98 -2.53
C ASN A 113 4.82 -5.50 -1.14
N TYR A 114 5.75 -4.85 -0.46
CA TYR A 114 6.08 -5.20 0.92
C TYR A 114 4.83 -5.10 1.82
N SER A 115 4.76 -5.88 2.90
CA SER A 115 3.58 -5.95 3.78
C SER A 115 2.30 -6.33 3.01
N ASN A 116 2.39 -7.33 2.14
CA ASN A 116 1.29 -7.79 1.28
C ASN A 116 0.68 -6.71 0.36
N GLY A 117 1.40 -5.62 0.09
CA GLY A 117 0.92 -4.52 -0.74
C GLY A 117 -0.22 -3.73 -0.13
N ASP A 118 -0.27 -3.68 1.21
CA ASP A 118 -1.19 -2.86 1.99
C ASP A 118 -1.14 -1.36 1.66
N ILE A 119 -0.12 -0.88 0.93
CA ILE A 119 0.09 0.53 0.59
C ILE A 119 -1.16 1.23 0.04
N LEU A 120 -1.97 0.57 -0.80
CA LEU A 120 -3.21 1.17 -1.31
C LEU A 120 -4.24 1.38 -0.20
N TYR A 121 -4.45 0.36 0.64
CA TYR A 121 -5.34 0.41 1.80
C TYR A 121 -4.86 1.44 2.82
N CYS A 122 -3.55 1.47 3.12
CA CYS A 122 -2.98 2.45 4.03
C CYS A 122 -3.17 3.89 3.53
N LEU A 123 -2.94 4.15 2.23
CA LEU A 123 -3.18 5.48 1.66
C LEU A 123 -4.67 5.82 1.70
N TYR A 124 -5.54 4.85 1.43
CA TYR A 124 -6.99 5.01 1.45
C TYR A 124 -7.50 5.35 2.86
N TYR A 125 -7.26 4.50 3.86
CA TYR A 125 -7.75 4.70 5.24
C TYR A 125 -7.20 5.96 5.92
N LEU A 126 -6.04 6.44 5.48
CA LEU A 126 -5.44 7.66 5.99
C LEU A 126 -5.88 8.94 5.28
N ASP A 127 -6.72 8.84 4.26
CA ASP A 127 -7.09 9.97 3.40
C ASP A 127 -5.84 10.63 2.76
N LEU A 128 -4.88 9.80 2.34
CA LEU A 128 -3.64 10.22 1.67
C LEU A 128 -3.58 9.76 0.21
N ILE A 129 -4.58 9.02 -0.27
CA ILE A 129 -4.62 8.56 -1.65
C ILE A 129 -4.90 9.75 -2.58
N GLU A 130 -4.04 9.93 -3.58
CA GLU A 130 -4.16 10.98 -4.57
C GLU A 130 -3.92 10.39 -5.96
N THR A 131 -4.42 11.04 -7.01
CA THR A 131 -4.19 10.60 -8.39
C THR A 131 -2.70 10.42 -8.72
N GLY A 132 -1.83 11.27 -8.14
CA GLY A 132 -0.39 11.20 -8.34
C GLY A 132 0.23 9.92 -7.76
N ASN A 133 0.03 9.67 -6.46
CA ASN A 133 0.60 8.49 -5.81
C ASN A 133 -0.03 7.18 -6.29
N LEU A 134 -1.33 7.16 -6.56
CA LEU A 134 -2.02 5.99 -7.13
C LEU A 134 -1.41 5.62 -8.47
N LYS A 135 -1.27 6.59 -9.40
CA LYS A 135 -0.59 6.35 -10.68
C LYS A 135 0.85 5.90 -10.48
N PHE A 136 1.57 6.48 -9.52
CA PHE A 136 2.96 6.08 -9.26
C PHE A 136 3.03 4.62 -8.84
N ILE A 137 2.22 4.18 -7.87
CA ILE A 137 2.18 2.79 -7.39
C ILE A 137 1.84 1.82 -8.52
N LEU A 138 0.78 2.11 -9.28
CA LEU A 138 0.35 1.28 -10.41
C LEU A 138 1.45 1.11 -11.47
N ASN A 139 2.22 2.17 -11.74
CA ASN A 139 3.34 2.13 -12.68
C ASN A 139 4.60 1.40 -12.15
N ASN A 140 4.70 1.11 -10.85
CA ASN A 140 5.93 0.63 -10.21
C ASN A 140 5.80 -0.79 -9.63
N GLY A 141 5.11 -1.67 -10.34
CA GLY A 141 5.16 -3.11 -10.10
C GLY A 141 4.27 -3.60 -8.95
N LEU A 142 3.23 -2.85 -8.61
CA LEU A 142 2.17 -3.38 -7.74
C LEU A 142 1.54 -4.61 -8.40
N LYS A 143 1.40 -5.70 -7.66
CA LYS A 143 0.85 -6.94 -8.21
C LYS A 143 -0.64 -6.76 -8.54
N LEU A 144 -1.06 -7.44 -9.60
CA LEU A 144 -2.41 -7.33 -10.14
C LEU A 144 -3.49 -7.91 -9.19
N ASP A 145 -3.17 -8.95 -8.43
CA ASP A 145 -4.06 -9.52 -7.41
C ASP A 145 -4.44 -8.48 -6.35
N ILE A 146 -3.47 -7.76 -5.80
CA ILE A 146 -3.70 -6.65 -4.85
C ILE A 146 -4.60 -5.57 -5.47
N VAL A 147 -4.39 -5.25 -6.74
CA VAL A 147 -5.22 -4.25 -7.44
C VAL A 147 -6.65 -4.72 -7.60
N LEU A 148 -6.87 -6.00 -7.95
CA LEU A 148 -8.20 -6.57 -8.10
C LEU A 148 -8.94 -6.63 -6.76
N GLU A 149 -8.23 -6.99 -5.68
CA GLU A 149 -8.75 -6.96 -4.31
C GLU A 149 -9.10 -5.53 -3.88
N PHE A 150 -8.26 -4.55 -4.23
CA PHE A 150 -8.54 -3.14 -3.93
C PHE A 150 -9.74 -2.60 -4.72
N ILE A 151 -9.91 -2.97 -6.00
CA ILE A 151 -11.12 -2.60 -6.77
C ILE A 151 -12.39 -3.17 -6.09
N SER A 152 -12.35 -4.45 -5.71
CA SER A 152 -13.45 -5.09 -4.99
C SER A 152 -13.75 -4.35 -3.69
N PHE A 153 -12.73 -4.08 -2.88
CA PHE A 153 -12.85 -3.28 -1.66
C PHE A 153 -13.50 -1.91 -1.91
N LEU A 154 -13.01 -1.14 -2.89
CA LEU A 154 -13.56 0.18 -3.22
C LEU A 154 -15.05 0.13 -3.58
N ILE A 155 -15.47 -0.91 -4.33
CA ILE A 155 -16.89 -1.09 -4.69
C ILE A 155 -17.74 -1.37 -3.44
N LYS A 156 -17.27 -2.26 -2.57
CA LYS A 156 -17.96 -2.61 -1.32
C LYS A 156 -18.02 -1.45 -0.33
N ASP A 157 -16.96 -0.64 -0.26
CA ASP A 157 -16.83 0.49 0.65
C ASP A 157 -17.60 1.73 0.15
N SER A 158 -18.07 1.71 -1.11
CA SER A 158 -18.74 2.85 -1.75
C SER A 158 -19.94 3.46 -1.00
N PRO A 159 -20.81 2.71 -0.28
CA PRO A 159 -21.90 3.31 0.47
C PRO A 159 -21.47 3.84 1.85
N PHE A 160 -20.28 3.49 2.34
CA PHE A 160 -19.82 3.78 3.71
C PHE A 160 -18.80 4.93 3.78
N THR A 161 -18.34 5.41 2.63
CA THR A 161 -17.23 6.35 2.54
C THR A 161 -17.63 7.68 1.90
N ILE A 162 -16.95 8.75 2.32
CA ILE A 162 -17.02 10.06 1.66
C ILE A 162 -15.97 10.20 0.55
N GLN A 163 -15.08 9.21 0.38
CA GLN A 163 -14.07 9.25 -0.66
C GLN A 163 -14.70 9.12 -2.04
N ASN A 164 -14.08 9.76 -3.03
CA ASN A 164 -14.53 9.71 -4.41
C ASN A 164 -14.07 8.41 -5.09
N ILE A 165 -14.74 7.32 -4.76
CA ILE A 165 -14.54 5.99 -5.34
C ILE A 165 -14.58 6.00 -6.88
N PRO A 166 -15.54 6.68 -7.54
CA PRO A 166 -15.57 6.75 -9.00
C PRO A 166 -14.27 7.26 -9.62
N ASP A 167 -13.67 8.31 -9.07
CA ASP A 167 -12.42 8.86 -9.60
C ASP A 167 -11.23 7.91 -9.36
N LEU A 168 -11.17 7.23 -8.21
CA LEU A 168 -10.14 6.23 -7.93
C LEU A 168 -10.24 5.05 -8.91
N LEU A 169 -11.45 4.49 -9.08
CA LEU A 169 -11.70 3.42 -10.03
C LEU A 169 -11.35 3.85 -11.46
N LYS A 170 -11.76 5.05 -11.86
CA LYS A 170 -11.43 5.58 -13.20
C LYS A 170 -9.93 5.62 -13.45
N VAL A 171 -9.13 6.05 -12.46
CA VAL A 171 -7.65 6.06 -12.58
C VAL A 171 -7.11 4.64 -12.72
N ILE A 172 -7.59 3.70 -11.91
CA ILE A 172 -7.15 2.29 -11.95
C ILE A 172 -7.52 1.64 -13.29
N LEU A 173 -8.79 1.69 -13.69
CA LEU A 173 -9.29 1.08 -14.93
C LEU A 173 -8.56 1.65 -16.16
N SER A 174 -8.38 2.98 -16.22
CA SER A 174 -7.68 3.64 -17.33
C SER A 174 -6.22 3.23 -17.43
N HIS A 175 -5.55 2.91 -16.31
CA HIS A 175 -4.15 2.50 -16.30
C HIS A 175 -3.93 1.16 -17.03
N TYR A 176 -4.87 0.22 -16.87
CA TYR A 176 -4.72 -1.13 -17.41
C TYR A 176 -5.34 -1.31 -18.80
N ILE A 177 -6.50 -0.71 -19.07
CA ILE A 177 -7.20 -0.89 -20.36
C ILE A 177 -6.37 -0.32 -21.52
N TYR A 178 -5.67 0.79 -21.27
CA TYR A 178 -4.80 1.45 -22.23
C TYR A 178 -3.34 1.38 -21.80
N SER A 179 -2.89 0.19 -21.38
CA SER A 179 -1.54 0.01 -20.85
C SER A 179 -0.47 0.43 -21.86
N ASN A 180 0.65 0.96 -21.36
CA ASN A 180 1.80 1.31 -22.20
C ASN A 180 2.30 0.10 -23.02
N SER A 181 2.16 -1.11 -22.47
CA SER A 181 2.46 -2.37 -23.15
C SER A 181 1.65 -2.53 -24.42
N LEU A 182 0.32 -2.40 -24.32
CA LEU A 182 -0.61 -2.53 -25.45
C LEU A 182 -0.33 -1.46 -26.51
N ILE A 183 -0.12 -0.21 -26.08
CA ILE A 183 0.21 0.91 -26.98
C ILE A 183 1.53 0.64 -27.72
N LEU A 184 2.58 0.22 -27.01
CA LEU A 184 3.88 -0.07 -27.61
C LEU A 184 3.81 -1.26 -28.57
N MET A 185 3.02 -2.30 -28.25
CA MET A 185 2.78 -3.43 -29.14
C MET A 185 2.19 -2.95 -30.48
N PHE A 186 1.17 -2.10 -30.46
CA PHE A 186 0.59 -1.55 -31.70
C PHE A 186 1.57 -0.64 -32.46
N LEU A 187 2.32 0.23 -31.76
CA LEU A 187 3.32 1.10 -32.38
C LEU A 187 4.47 0.31 -33.02
N LEU A 188 4.90 -0.79 -32.39
CA LEU A 188 5.94 -1.68 -32.93
C LEU A 188 5.47 -2.41 -34.18
N ASN A 189 4.24 -2.96 -34.17
CA ASN A 189 3.66 -3.58 -35.36
C ASN A 189 3.55 -2.59 -36.52
N TYR A 190 3.08 -1.36 -36.24
CA TYR A 190 3.03 -0.29 -37.23
C TYR A 190 4.42 0.05 -37.79
N LYS A 191 5.41 0.25 -36.92
CA LYS A 191 6.80 0.55 -37.31
C LYS A 191 7.40 -0.54 -38.21
N ASN A 192 7.10 -1.81 -37.93
CA ASN A 192 7.61 -2.96 -38.66
C ASN A 192 6.75 -3.35 -39.86
N GLN A 193 5.69 -2.57 -40.17
CA GLN A 193 4.75 -2.84 -41.26
C GLN A 193 4.11 -4.23 -41.18
N ILE A 194 3.87 -4.72 -39.96
CA ILE A 194 3.18 -5.98 -39.72
C ILE A 194 1.68 -5.69 -39.80
N PRO A 195 0.95 -6.24 -40.79
CA PRO A 195 -0.48 -6.02 -40.88
C PRO A 195 -1.20 -6.75 -39.74
N LEU A 196 -2.08 -6.04 -39.05
CA LEU A 196 -2.98 -6.60 -38.05
C LEU A 196 -4.42 -6.58 -38.57
N SER A 197 -5.12 -7.71 -38.43
CA SER A 197 -6.55 -7.74 -38.72
C SER A 197 -7.34 -7.02 -37.61
N THR A 198 -8.50 -6.47 -37.95
CA THR A 198 -9.42 -5.89 -36.95
C THR A 198 -9.73 -6.90 -35.84
N LYS A 199 -9.90 -8.18 -36.18
CA LYS A 199 -10.13 -9.26 -35.22
C LYS A 199 -8.98 -9.40 -34.23
N THR A 200 -7.74 -9.39 -34.72
CA THR A 200 -6.54 -9.50 -33.87
C THR A 200 -6.42 -8.29 -32.93
N ILE A 201 -6.64 -7.08 -33.44
CA ILE A 201 -6.63 -5.87 -32.60
C ILE A 201 -7.67 -5.97 -31.48
N GLN A 202 -8.87 -6.43 -31.83
CA GLN A 202 -9.95 -6.62 -30.87
C GLN A 202 -9.60 -7.69 -29.82
N GLU A 203 -9.06 -8.83 -30.24
CA GLU A 203 -8.61 -9.90 -29.33
C GLU A 203 -7.53 -9.40 -28.35
N GLU A 204 -6.57 -8.59 -28.79
CA GLU A 204 -5.52 -8.03 -27.93
C GLU A 204 -6.08 -7.03 -26.90
N ILE A 205 -7.01 -6.17 -27.31
CA ILE A 205 -7.70 -5.23 -26.41
C ILE A 205 -8.56 -6.00 -25.40
N GLU A 206 -9.31 -7.00 -25.86
CA GLU A 206 -10.14 -7.88 -25.02
C GLU A 206 -9.29 -8.63 -23.99
N ASN A 207 -8.16 -9.19 -24.40
CA ASN A 207 -7.26 -9.89 -23.50
C ASN A 207 -6.74 -8.98 -22.38
N GLU A 208 -6.32 -7.75 -22.70
CA GLU A 208 -5.82 -6.83 -21.67
C GLU A 208 -6.93 -6.35 -20.73
N ALA A 209 -8.10 -5.95 -21.27
CA ALA A 209 -9.24 -5.51 -20.46
C ALA A 209 -9.78 -6.61 -19.54
N ASN A 210 -9.85 -7.86 -20.02
CA ASN A 210 -10.33 -9.02 -19.25
C ASN A 210 -9.39 -9.37 -18.08
N ARG A 211 -8.16 -8.86 -18.04
CA ARG A 211 -7.26 -9.03 -16.88
C ARG A 211 -7.79 -8.25 -15.68
N ILE A 212 -8.41 -7.09 -15.90
CA ILE A 212 -8.94 -6.23 -14.85
C ILE A 212 -10.45 -6.39 -14.66
N ILE A 213 -11.26 -6.31 -15.72
CA ILE A 213 -12.72 -6.33 -15.56
C ILE A 213 -13.20 -7.76 -15.24
N LYS A 214 -13.85 -7.94 -14.09
CA LYS A 214 -14.37 -9.23 -13.62
C LYS A 214 -15.88 -9.17 -13.42
N ASP A 215 -16.56 -10.29 -13.67
CA ASP A 215 -18.00 -10.45 -13.42
C ASP A 215 -18.35 -10.18 -11.94
N LYS A 216 -17.46 -10.57 -11.01
CA LYS A 216 -17.60 -10.30 -9.58
C LYS A 216 -17.76 -8.81 -9.27
N PHE A 217 -17.10 -7.92 -10.00
CA PHE A 217 -17.21 -6.47 -9.77
C PHE A 217 -18.59 -5.93 -10.13
N TYR A 218 -19.23 -6.47 -11.17
CA TYR A 218 -20.62 -6.14 -11.49
C TYR A 218 -21.58 -6.68 -10.45
N GLN A 219 -21.35 -7.90 -9.96
CA GLN A 219 -22.16 -8.49 -8.90
C GLN A 219 -22.08 -7.63 -7.63
N GLU A 220 -20.88 -7.26 -7.20
CA GLU A 220 -20.65 -6.40 -6.02
C GLU A 220 -21.26 -5.01 -6.22
N ALA A 221 -21.02 -4.36 -7.38
CA ALA A 221 -21.56 -3.03 -7.63
C ALA A 221 -23.09 -3.02 -7.71
N VAL A 222 -23.72 -4.10 -8.18
CA VAL A 222 -25.17 -4.26 -8.12
C VAL A 222 -25.65 -4.47 -6.69
N TYR A 223 -24.96 -5.31 -5.92
CA TYR A 223 -25.32 -5.59 -4.54
C TYR A 223 -25.29 -4.33 -3.67
N TYR A 224 -24.20 -3.57 -3.69
CA TYR A 224 -24.04 -2.33 -2.93
C TYR A 224 -24.68 -1.09 -3.61
N GLU A 225 -25.54 -1.30 -4.62
CA GLU A 225 -26.26 -0.24 -5.35
C GLU A 225 -25.34 0.88 -5.92
N PHE A 226 -24.11 0.54 -6.26
CA PHE A 226 -23.10 1.48 -6.77
C PHE A 226 -23.24 1.72 -8.28
N GLU A 227 -24.29 2.45 -8.67
CA GLU A 227 -24.65 2.68 -10.08
C GLU A 227 -23.53 3.38 -10.87
N GLU A 228 -22.82 4.35 -10.29
CA GLU A 228 -21.68 5.01 -10.95
C GLU A 228 -20.52 4.02 -11.21
N GLY A 229 -20.30 3.07 -10.30
CA GLY A 229 -19.36 1.97 -10.48
C GLY A 229 -19.76 1.06 -11.65
N ILE A 230 -21.05 0.73 -11.75
CA ILE A 230 -21.58 -0.06 -12.88
C ILE A 230 -21.34 0.68 -14.20
N GLU A 231 -21.59 2.00 -14.26
CA GLU A 231 -21.35 2.81 -15.45
C GLU A 231 -19.86 2.83 -15.85
N LEU A 232 -18.96 2.99 -14.88
CA LEU A 232 -17.52 2.98 -15.12
C LEU A 232 -17.02 1.62 -15.62
N LEU A 233 -17.49 0.53 -14.99
CA LEU A 233 -17.19 -0.83 -15.43
C LEU A 233 -17.71 -1.05 -16.85
N LEU A 234 -18.96 -0.68 -17.15
CA LEU A 234 -19.54 -0.78 -18.49
C LEU A 234 -18.78 0.07 -19.51
N GLY A 235 -18.32 1.27 -19.17
CA GLY A 235 -17.53 2.11 -20.08
C GLY A 235 -16.14 1.54 -20.38
N SER A 236 -15.64 0.70 -19.48
CA SER A 236 -14.30 0.10 -19.50
C SER A 236 -14.27 -1.31 -20.08
N ASP A 237 -15.39 -2.02 -20.00
CA ASP A 237 -15.54 -3.38 -20.48
C ASP A 237 -15.64 -3.42 -22.00
N VAL A 238 -14.92 -4.33 -22.63
CA VAL A 238 -14.90 -4.47 -24.09
C VAL A 238 -15.67 -5.68 -24.58
N ARG A 239 -16.22 -6.48 -23.65
CA ARG A 239 -17.09 -7.63 -23.95
C ARG A 239 -18.43 -7.18 -24.53
N ASP A 240 -19.16 -8.14 -25.10
CA ASP A 240 -20.49 -7.89 -25.65
C ASP A 240 -21.43 -7.31 -24.59
N LYS A 241 -21.98 -6.12 -24.89
CA LYS A 241 -22.83 -5.39 -23.95
C LYS A 241 -24.12 -6.13 -23.64
N THR A 242 -24.67 -6.88 -24.59
CA THR A 242 -25.89 -7.66 -24.38
C THR A 242 -25.64 -8.74 -23.35
N GLU A 243 -24.52 -9.45 -23.44
CA GLU A 243 -24.11 -10.46 -22.46
C GLU A 243 -23.94 -9.83 -21.07
N VAL A 244 -23.19 -8.75 -20.96
CA VAL A 244 -22.93 -8.08 -19.68
C VAL A 244 -24.23 -7.54 -19.06
N PHE A 245 -25.11 -6.91 -19.84
CA PHE A 245 -26.41 -6.44 -19.36
C PHE A 245 -27.32 -7.58 -18.88
N ASN A 246 -27.27 -8.75 -19.54
CA ASN A 246 -28.01 -9.91 -19.07
C ASN A 246 -27.49 -10.39 -17.71
N LYS A 247 -26.17 -10.43 -17.49
CA LYS A 247 -25.59 -10.75 -16.17
C LYS A 247 -26.02 -9.77 -15.10
N ILE A 248 -25.94 -8.46 -15.38
CA ILE A 248 -26.40 -7.41 -14.45
C ILE A 248 -27.87 -7.61 -14.07
N LYS A 249 -28.75 -7.93 -15.04
CA LYS A 249 -30.15 -8.25 -14.76
C LYS A 249 -30.32 -9.48 -13.89
N GLU A 250 -29.49 -10.51 -14.06
CA GLU A 250 -29.52 -11.68 -13.17
C GLU A 250 -29.03 -11.33 -11.77
N TYR A 251 -27.97 -10.53 -11.62
CA TYR A 251 -27.50 -10.07 -10.30
C TYR A 251 -28.56 -9.24 -9.57
N LYS A 252 -29.28 -8.35 -10.27
CA LYS A 252 -30.37 -7.55 -9.68
C LYS A 252 -31.52 -8.41 -9.13
N LYS A 253 -31.66 -9.68 -9.53
CA LYS A 253 -32.65 -10.62 -8.96
C LYS A 253 -32.19 -11.27 -7.66
N GLN A 254 -30.90 -11.22 -7.33
CA GLN A 254 -30.32 -11.87 -6.16
C GLN A 254 -30.54 -11.08 -4.87
N GLY A 255 -31.00 -9.82 -4.99
CA GLY A 255 -31.14 -8.88 -3.88
C GLY A 255 -30.14 -7.74 -3.99
N THR A 256 -30.34 -6.73 -3.16
CA THR A 256 -29.40 -5.63 -2.94
C THR A 256 -29.14 -5.55 -1.44
N TYR A 257 -28.00 -4.94 -1.10
CA TYR A 257 -27.58 -4.65 0.26
C TYR A 257 -28.67 -3.86 1.00
N THR A 258 -28.93 -4.24 2.25
CA THR A 258 -29.77 -3.45 3.16
C THR A 258 -28.98 -3.09 4.42
N GLU A 259 -29.17 -1.89 4.98
CA GLU A 259 -28.41 -1.44 6.17
C GLU A 259 -28.56 -2.39 7.38
N GLU A 260 -29.67 -3.12 7.47
CA GLU A 260 -29.92 -4.14 8.51
C GLU A 260 -28.93 -5.33 8.42
N GLU A 261 -28.48 -5.70 7.22
CA GLU A 261 -27.53 -6.81 7.02
C GLU A 261 -26.12 -6.48 7.55
N TYR A 262 -25.73 -5.20 7.56
CA TYR A 262 -24.41 -4.77 8.05
C TYR A 262 -24.33 -4.67 9.56
N GLU A 263 -25.41 -4.24 10.21
CA GLU A 263 -25.48 -4.28 11.68
C GLU A 263 -25.40 -5.74 12.19
N GLU A 264 -25.98 -6.69 11.45
CA GLU A 264 -25.86 -8.12 11.75
C GLU A 264 -24.44 -8.67 11.50
N GLU A 265 -23.77 -8.29 10.41
CA GLU A 265 -22.38 -8.68 10.12
C GLU A 265 -21.36 -8.08 11.12
N GLU A 266 -21.49 -6.79 11.51
CA GLU A 266 -20.64 -6.19 12.55
C GLU A 266 -20.88 -6.86 13.91
N GLU A 267 -22.14 -7.18 14.26
CA GLU A 267 -22.42 -7.91 15.50
C GLU A 267 -21.84 -9.34 15.49
N GLU A 268 -21.79 -10.01 14.34
CA GLU A 268 -21.15 -11.33 14.21
C GLU A 268 -19.62 -11.23 14.28
N GLU A 269 -18.97 -10.29 13.60
CA GLU A 269 -17.50 -10.11 13.67
C GLU A 269 -17.05 -9.76 15.09
N VAL A 270 -17.78 -8.87 15.79
CA VAL A 270 -17.49 -8.55 17.21
C VAL A 270 -17.65 -9.78 18.10
N ARG A 271 -18.67 -10.63 17.85
CA ARG A 271 -18.86 -11.88 18.59
C ARG A 271 -17.74 -12.88 18.31
N GLU A 272 -17.24 -12.96 17.07
CA GLU A 272 -16.12 -13.84 16.71
C GLU A 272 -14.80 -13.37 17.33
N GLU A 273 -14.51 -12.07 17.34
CA GLU A 273 -13.34 -11.50 18.01
C GLU A 273 -13.39 -11.72 19.54
N GLU A 274 -14.55 -11.52 20.18
CA GLU A 274 -14.73 -11.80 21.61
C GLU A 274 -14.55 -13.29 21.97
N VAL A 275 -14.94 -14.20 21.07
CA VAL A 275 -14.72 -15.65 21.26
C VAL A 275 -13.24 -16.00 21.15
N ILE A 276 -12.52 -15.43 20.18
CA ILE A 276 -11.08 -15.65 20.00
C ILE A 276 -10.28 -15.11 21.20
N GLU A 277 -10.59 -13.90 21.69
CA GLU A 277 -9.96 -13.35 22.90
C GLU A 277 -10.32 -14.16 24.16
N GLY A 278 -11.53 -14.71 24.22
CA GLY A 278 -11.97 -15.60 25.29
C GLY A 278 -11.19 -16.93 25.34
N GLU A 279 -10.96 -17.56 24.19
CA GLU A 279 -10.20 -18.81 24.07
C GLU A 279 -8.70 -18.62 24.37
N GLU A 280 -8.07 -17.53 23.89
CA GLU A 280 -6.69 -17.19 24.25
C GLU A 280 -6.53 -16.83 25.74
N GLY A 281 -7.57 -16.26 26.35
CA GLY A 281 -7.65 -15.96 27.77
C GLY A 281 -7.79 -17.21 28.67
N GLU A 282 -8.45 -18.26 28.19
CA GLU A 282 -8.59 -19.54 28.91
C GLU A 282 -7.36 -20.44 28.77
N GLU A 283 -6.71 -20.49 27.60
CA GLU A 283 -5.43 -21.21 27.43
C GLU A 283 -4.33 -20.63 28.34
N ASN A 284 -4.26 -19.31 28.47
CA ASN A 284 -3.30 -18.65 29.38
C ASN A 284 -3.60 -18.87 30.88
N ARG A 285 -4.87 -19.13 31.26
CA ARG A 285 -5.22 -19.49 32.65
C ARG A 285 -4.91 -20.95 32.96
N ASN A 286 -5.06 -21.86 32.00
CA ASN A 286 -4.76 -23.28 32.21
C ASN A 286 -3.25 -23.56 32.31
N ILE A 287 -2.39 -22.80 31.61
CA ILE A 287 -0.92 -22.92 31.74
C ILE A 287 -0.40 -22.39 33.09
N GLY A 288 -1.16 -21.49 33.74
CA GLY A 288 -0.83 -20.92 35.07
C GLY A 288 -1.15 -21.83 36.27
N ILE A 289 -1.99 -22.85 36.10
CA ILE A 289 -2.44 -23.71 37.21
C ILE A 289 -1.61 -25.01 37.31
N GLU A 290 -1.01 -25.49 36.22
CA GLU A 290 -0.17 -26.72 36.26
C GLU A 290 1.24 -26.51 36.85
N ASN A 291 1.75 -25.27 36.93
CA ASN A 291 3.12 -25.00 37.41
C ASN A 291 3.25 -24.76 38.93
N ASN A 292 2.19 -24.93 39.73
CA ASN A 292 2.22 -24.65 41.19
C ASN A 292 2.19 -25.89 42.10
N ASN A 293 2.26 -27.12 41.57
CA ASN A 293 2.21 -28.35 42.38
C ASN A 293 3.49 -29.20 42.44
N GLU A 294 4.61 -28.75 41.86
CA GLU A 294 5.90 -29.43 42.01
C GLU A 294 6.94 -28.47 42.62
N ASN A 295 6.90 -28.28 43.94
CA ASN A 295 8.09 -27.96 44.76
C ASN A 295 7.71 -27.92 46.25
N ASN A 296 7.61 -29.10 46.85
CA ASN A 296 7.77 -29.28 48.29
C ASN A 296 8.24 -30.71 48.52
N ASN A 297 9.55 -30.95 48.42
CA ASN A 297 10.27 -31.99 49.16
C ASN A 297 11.79 -31.86 48.97
N HIS A 298 12.44 -31.50 50.07
CA HIS A 298 13.89 -31.50 50.43
C HIS A 298 14.21 -30.13 51.07
N ASP A 299 14.53 -30.04 52.35
CA ASP A 299 15.71 -30.65 52.98
C ASP A 299 15.51 -31.05 54.46
N SER A 300 16.32 -32.04 54.85
CA SER A 300 16.77 -32.32 56.23
C SER A 300 18.11 -31.64 56.47
#